data_AF-A0A7C7D163-F1
#
_entry.id   AF-A0A7C7D163-F1
#
_cell.length_a   1.000
_cell.length_b   1.000
_cell.length_c   1.000
_cell.angle_alpha   90.00
_cell.angle_beta   90.00
_cell.angle_gamma   90.00
#
_symmetry.space_group_name_H-M   'P 1'
#
loop_
_entity.id
_entity.type
_entity.pdbx_description
1 polymer ?
#
loop_
_entity_poly.entity_id
_entity_poly.type
_entity_poly.pdbx_seq_one_letter_code
_entity_poly.pdbx_strand_id
1 'polypeptide(L)'
;QLSTYGAMGHSKENIEKWTVESEGASNHACIRAGLFESASSRGIKLLLRKTSKNLDNLKDPLLRSYFENTPSSEGIKKFEEGIFAEEKETYGDCRTDKEDLLRAHLELFKSDNPVFINVCGKKVWPSKEPLLLKQYI
;
A
#
# COMPACT_ATOMS: atom_id res chain seq x y z
N GLN A 1 4.13 -10.16 -9.61
CA GLN A 1 3.86 -9.44 -8.34
C GLN A 1 2.47 -8.83 -8.38
N LEU A 2 1.43 -9.64 -8.16
CA LEU A 2 0.02 -9.18 -8.22
C LEU A 2 -0.84 -9.73 -7.08
N SER A 3 -0.20 -10.25 -6.04
CA SER A 3 -0.82 -11.11 -5.05
C SER A 3 -1.60 -10.41 -3.93
N THR A 4 -1.42 -9.11 -3.76
CA THR A 4 -2.18 -8.29 -2.80
C THR A 4 -2.81 -7.05 -3.40
N TYR A 5 -2.52 -6.76 -4.67
CA TYR A 5 -2.77 -5.46 -5.28
C TYR A 5 -3.45 -5.52 -6.64
N GLY A 6 -4.06 -6.63 -7.06
CA GLY A 6 -4.79 -6.65 -8.34
C GLY A 6 -5.89 -5.58 -8.38
N ALA A 7 -6.91 -5.69 -7.51
CA ALA A 7 -7.96 -4.69 -7.43
C ALA A 7 -7.52 -3.43 -6.67
N MET A 8 -6.81 -3.57 -5.55
CA MET A 8 -6.40 -2.42 -4.73
C MET A 8 -5.30 -1.59 -5.40
N GLY A 9 -4.37 -2.21 -6.12
CA GLY A 9 -3.33 -1.53 -6.88
C GLY A 9 -3.91 -0.79 -8.07
N HIS A 10 -4.90 -1.38 -8.75
CA HIS A 10 -5.68 -0.67 -9.78
C HIS A 10 -6.42 0.55 -9.20
N SER A 11 -7.07 0.42 -8.04
CA SER A 11 -7.69 1.56 -7.36
C SER A 11 -6.67 2.62 -6.94
N LYS A 12 -5.51 2.21 -6.39
CA LYS A 12 -4.43 3.13 -6.02
C LYS A 12 -3.89 3.86 -7.24
N GLU A 13 -3.62 3.17 -8.35
CA GLU A 13 -3.17 3.81 -9.60
C GLU A 13 -4.20 4.80 -10.15
N ASN A 14 -5.49 4.51 -10.05
CA ASN A 14 -6.52 5.46 -10.49
C ASN A 14 -6.59 6.69 -9.57
N ILE A 15 -6.38 6.52 -8.26
CA ILE A 15 -6.27 7.65 -7.33
C ILE A 15 -5.04 8.50 -7.66
N GLU A 16 -3.90 7.87 -7.98
CA GLU A 16 -2.67 8.55 -8.40
C GLU A 16 -2.91 9.43 -9.64
N LYS A 17 -3.57 8.86 -10.67
CA LYS A 17 -3.93 9.59 -11.90
C LYS A 17 -4.89 10.73 -11.62
N TRP A 18 -5.95 10.47 -10.86
CA TRP A 18 -6.95 11.48 -10.49
C TRP A 18 -6.34 12.64 -9.69
N THR A 19 -5.32 12.37 -8.87
CA THR A 19 -4.65 13.40 -8.06
C THR A 19 -3.91 14.42 -8.93
N VAL A 20 -3.32 14.00 -10.04
CA VAL A 20 -2.58 14.87 -10.98
C VAL A 20 -3.42 15.34 -12.16
N GLU A 21 -4.66 14.86 -12.27
CA GLU A 21 -5.59 15.26 -13.32
C GLU A 21 -5.96 16.75 -13.15
N SER A 22 -5.62 17.54 -14.15
CA SER A 22 -5.81 19.00 -14.18
C SER A 22 -7.10 19.43 -14.89
N GLU A 23 -7.89 18.47 -15.38
CA GLU A 23 -9.14 18.72 -16.09
C GLU A 23 -10.28 18.96 -15.07
N GLY A 24 -10.35 20.16 -14.51
CA GLY A 24 -11.43 20.53 -13.60
C GLY A 24 -11.20 21.85 -12.86
N ALA A 25 -12.22 22.29 -12.11
CA ALA A 25 -12.15 23.48 -11.25
C ALA A 25 -11.59 23.20 -9.84
N SER A 26 -11.28 21.94 -9.52
CA SER A 26 -10.83 21.50 -8.20
C SER A 26 -9.38 21.02 -8.27
N ASN A 27 -8.57 21.43 -7.30
CA ASN A 27 -7.26 20.84 -7.08
C ASN A 27 -7.43 19.62 -6.16
N HIS A 28 -6.80 18.52 -6.52
CA HIS A 28 -6.81 17.29 -5.74
C HIS A 28 -5.48 17.15 -4.99
N ALA A 29 -5.56 16.58 -3.78
CA ALA A 29 -4.39 16.20 -3.03
C ALA A 29 -4.61 14.81 -2.43
N CYS A 30 -3.56 14.01 -2.37
CA CYS A 30 -3.63 12.64 -1.88
C CYS A 30 -2.63 12.38 -0.76
N ILE A 31 -3.11 11.76 0.32
CA ILE A 31 -2.24 11.21 1.36
C ILE A 31 -1.93 9.75 0.99
N ARG A 32 -0.65 9.47 0.75
CA ARG A 32 -0.14 8.11 0.54
C ARG A 32 0.32 7.54 1.87
N ALA A 33 -0.51 6.71 2.46
CA ALA A 33 -0.13 5.96 3.64
C ALA A 33 0.58 4.66 3.23
N GLY A 34 1.74 4.41 3.86
CA GLY A 34 2.34 3.08 3.96
C GLY A 34 1.43 2.12 4.71
N LEU A 35 1.92 0.94 5.04
CA LEU A 35 1.08 -0.08 5.64
C LEU A 35 0.45 0.41 6.95
N PHE A 36 -0.89 0.51 6.92
CA PHE A 36 -1.70 1.04 8.00
C PHE A 36 -2.35 -0.09 8.79
N GLU A 37 -2.08 -0.13 10.09
CA GLU A 37 -2.69 -1.11 10.98
C GLU A 37 -4.13 -0.70 11.31
N SER A 38 -5.10 -1.41 10.72
CA SER A 38 -6.52 -1.16 10.93
C SER A 38 -7.35 -2.43 10.86
N ALA A 39 -8.61 -2.37 11.30
CA ALA A 39 -9.57 -3.46 11.09
C ALA A 39 -9.73 -3.83 9.60
N SER A 40 -9.42 -2.92 8.67
CA SER A 40 -9.40 -3.10 7.22
C SER A 40 -8.34 -4.13 6.77
N SER A 41 -7.23 -4.26 7.49
CA SER A 41 -6.21 -5.30 7.25
C SER A 41 -6.76 -6.73 7.38
N ARG A 42 -7.95 -6.91 7.98
CA ARG A 42 -8.63 -8.21 8.01
C ARG A 42 -9.08 -8.67 6.62
N GLY A 43 -9.39 -7.72 5.72
CA GLY A 43 -9.82 -8.01 4.35
C GLY A 43 -8.73 -8.69 3.52
N ILE A 44 -7.49 -8.21 3.64
CA ILE A 44 -6.35 -8.80 2.92
C ILE A 44 -6.02 -10.19 3.47
N LYS A 45 -6.09 -10.37 4.79
CA LYS A 45 -5.94 -11.68 5.44
C LYS A 45 -6.99 -12.67 4.95
N LEU A 46 -8.24 -12.25 4.77
CA LEU A 46 -9.30 -13.11 4.23
C LEU A 46 -9.03 -13.53 2.79
N LEU A 47 -8.57 -12.61 1.93
CA LEU A 47 -8.20 -12.93 0.55
C LEU A 47 -7.01 -13.89 0.53
N LEU A 48 -5.94 -13.62 1.29
CA LEU A 48 -4.78 -14.51 1.40
C LEU A 48 -5.16 -15.90 1.91
N ARG A 49 -6.07 -16.00 2.89
CA ARG A 49 -6.63 -17.29 3.38
C ARG A 49 -7.44 -18.04 2.33
N LYS A 50 -8.15 -17.35 1.45
CA LYS A 50 -8.89 -18.00 0.34
C LYS A 50 -7.91 -18.48 -0.72
N THR A 51 -6.88 -17.68 -1.01
CA THR A 51 -5.83 -18.01 -1.97
C THR A 51 -4.99 -19.20 -1.51
N SER A 52 -4.61 -19.26 -0.23
CA SER A 52 -3.85 -20.38 0.32
C SER A 52 -4.58 -21.73 0.28
N LYS A 53 -5.92 -21.71 0.18
CA LYS A 53 -6.75 -22.91 0.00
C LYS A 53 -6.88 -23.35 -1.46
N ASN A 54 -6.44 -22.54 -2.42
CA ASN A 54 -6.57 -22.77 -3.87
C ASN A 54 -5.23 -22.51 -4.57
N LEU A 55 -4.15 -23.15 -4.10
CA LEU A 55 -2.78 -22.90 -4.59
C LEU A 55 -2.62 -23.20 -6.09
N ASP A 56 -3.39 -24.14 -6.64
CA ASP A 56 -3.34 -24.47 -8.07
C ASP A 56 -3.78 -23.31 -8.97
N ASN A 57 -4.64 -22.43 -8.46
CA ASN A 57 -5.09 -21.23 -9.16
C ASN A 57 -4.11 -20.06 -9.02
N LEU A 58 -3.12 -20.18 -8.14
CA LEU A 58 -2.16 -19.12 -7.88
C LEU A 58 -0.99 -19.20 -8.87
N LYS A 59 -0.99 -18.27 -9.82
CA LYS A 59 0.03 -18.19 -10.89
C LYS A 59 1.28 -17.41 -10.49
N ASP A 60 1.24 -16.61 -9.42
CA ASP A 60 2.37 -15.81 -8.97
C ASP A 60 3.34 -16.69 -8.14
N PRO A 61 4.56 -16.99 -8.63
CA PRO A 61 5.47 -17.92 -7.96
C PRO A 61 5.94 -17.41 -6.59
N LEU A 62 6.09 -16.10 -6.44
CA LEU A 62 6.49 -15.47 -5.18
C LEU A 62 5.38 -15.59 -4.15
N LEU A 63 4.12 -15.34 -4.52
CA LEU A 63 3.04 -15.55 -3.58
C LEU A 63 2.89 -17.03 -3.21
N ARG A 64 3.04 -17.90 -4.21
CA ARG A 64 2.90 -19.35 -4.04
C ARG A 64 3.94 -19.89 -3.05
N SER A 65 5.18 -19.40 -3.09
CA SER A 65 6.24 -19.84 -2.18
C SER A 65 5.96 -19.54 -0.70
N TYR A 66 5.13 -18.53 -0.37
CA TYR A 66 4.72 -18.28 1.02
C TYR A 66 3.76 -19.33 1.58
N PHE A 67 3.07 -20.08 0.73
CA PHE A 67 2.02 -21.01 1.13
C PHE A 67 2.32 -22.47 0.80
N GLU A 68 3.24 -22.73 -0.12
CA GLU A 68 3.70 -24.09 -0.41
C GLU A 68 4.29 -24.75 0.83
N ASN A 69 3.79 -25.96 1.13
CA ASN A 69 4.22 -26.78 2.27
C ASN A 69 4.20 -26.07 3.64
N THR A 70 3.46 -24.96 3.75
CA THR A 70 3.45 -24.10 4.94
C THR A 70 1.99 -23.89 5.41
N PRO A 71 1.70 -23.96 6.72
CA PRO A 71 0.38 -23.63 7.23
C PRO A 71 -0.05 -22.22 6.80
N SER A 72 -1.31 -22.05 6.38
CA SER A 72 -1.78 -20.75 5.86
C SER A 72 -1.59 -19.59 6.84
N SER A 73 -1.67 -19.84 8.15
CA SER A 73 -1.40 -18.84 9.19
C SER A 73 0.04 -18.35 9.19
N GLU A 74 1.00 -19.26 8.96
CA GLU A 74 2.43 -18.93 8.89
C GLU A 74 2.76 -18.25 7.57
N GLY A 75 2.20 -18.71 6.45
CA GLY A 75 2.37 -18.07 5.15
C GLY A 75 1.87 -16.62 5.12
N ILE A 76 0.70 -16.35 5.74
CA ILE A 76 0.20 -14.97 5.90
C ILE A 76 1.17 -14.14 6.73
N LYS A 77 1.67 -14.68 7.84
CA LYS A 77 2.61 -13.96 8.71
C LYS A 77 3.91 -13.61 7.97
N LYS A 78 4.52 -14.57 7.27
CA LYS A 78 5.73 -14.34 6.45
C LYS A 78 5.49 -13.33 5.35
N PHE A 79 4.32 -13.38 4.72
CA PHE A 79 3.94 -12.42 3.69
C PHE A 79 3.82 -11.00 4.27
N GLU A 80 3.17 -10.83 5.42
CA GLU A 80 3.07 -9.54 6.11
C GLU A 80 4.45 -9.04 6.56
N GLU A 81 5.28 -9.91 7.14
CA GLU A 81 6.65 -9.60 7.54
C GLU A 81 7.54 -9.18 6.37
N GLY A 82 7.37 -9.81 5.21
CA GLY A 82 8.05 -9.43 3.97
C GLY A 82 7.74 -7.99 3.56
N ILE A 83 6.46 -7.61 3.58
CA ILE A 83 6.04 -6.23 3.27
C ILE A 83 6.63 -5.25 4.29
N PHE A 84 6.61 -5.57 5.59
CA PHE A 84 7.18 -4.70 6.62
C PHE A 84 8.68 -4.49 6.44
N ALA A 85 9.41 -5.56 6.09
CA ALA A 85 10.84 -5.48 5.85
C ALA A 85 11.14 -4.57 4.65
N GLU A 86 10.40 -4.72 3.55
CA GLU A 86 10.57 -3.92 2.34
C GLU A 86 10.24 -2.44 2.57
N GLU A 87 9.16 -2.12 3.28
CA GLU A 87 8.82 -0.73 3.63
C GLU A 87 9.87 -0.11 4.56
N LYS A 88 10.32 -0.86 5.57
CA LYS A 88 11.36 -0.39 6.49
C LYS A 88 12.70 -0.18 5.78
N GLU A 89 13.07 -1.03 4.84
CA GLU A 89 14.27 -0.87 4.02
C GLU A 89 14.16 0.36 3.12
N THR A 90 13.01 0.55 2.47
CA THR A 90 12.78 1.64 1.51
C THR A 90 12.66 3.01 2.18
N TYR A 91 11.89 3.08 3.27
CA TYR A 91 11.51 4.35 3.89
C TYR A 91 12.22 4.64 5.21
N GLY A 92 12.83 3.62 5.83
CA GLY A 92 13.52 3.69 7.12
C GLY A 92 12.60 3.50 8.33
N ASP A 93 11.28 3.39 8.13
CA ASP A 93 10.30 3.26 9.21
C ASP A 93 9.07 2.46 8.74
N CYS A 94 8.40 1.79 9.68
CA CYS A 94 7.10 1.13 9.53
C CYS A 94 6.61 0.72 10.95
N ARG A 95 5.32 0.66 11.25
CA ARG A 95 4.12 0.84 10.40
C ARG A 95 3.51 2.22 10.64
N THR A 96 2.58 2.64 9.77
CA THR A 96 1.79 3.85 9.99
C THR A 96 0.65 3.57 10.97
N ASP A 97 0.55 4.37 12.03
CA ASP A 97 -0.59 4.38 12.96
C ASP A 97 -1.51 5.60 12.77
N LYS A 98 -2.53 5.72 13.63
CA LYS A 98 -3.55 6.78 13.51
C LYS A 98 -2.93 8.17 13.75
N GLU A 99 -1.98 8.26 14.66
CA GLU A 99 -1.27 9.46 15.04
C GLU A 99 -0.35 9.92 13.89
N ASP A 100 0.28 8.98 13.19
CA ASP A 100 1.04 9.24 11.98
C ASP A 100 0.16 9.78 10.86
N LEU A 101 -1.01 9.17 10.63
CA LEU A 101 -1.99 9.69 9.67
C LEU A 101 -2.46 11.09 10.04
N LEU A 102 -2.72 11.37 11.32
CA LEU A 102 -3.09 12.71 11.78
C LEU A 102 -1.99 13.72 11.44
N ARG A 103 -0.71 13.38 11.65
CA ARG A 103 0.42 14.25 11.27
C ARG A 103 0.45 14.51 9.76
N ALA A 104 0.17 13.51 8.93
CA ALA A 104 0.08 13.68 7.48
C ALA A 104 -1.04 14.65 7.07
N HIS A 105 -2.20 14.59 7.73
CA HIS A 105 -3.29 15.54 7.49
C HIS A 105 -2.92 16.96 7.91
N LEU A 106 -2.26 17.12 9.06
CA LEU A 106 -1.78 18.43 9.49
C LEU A 106 -0.76 19.01 8.51
N GLU A 107 0.11 18.18 7.94
CA GLU A 107 1.07 18.61 6.91
C GLU A 107 0.37 19.02 5.61
N LEU A 108 -0.66 18.27 5.20
CA LEU A 108 -1.50 18.60 4.05
C LEU A 108 -2.12 20.00 4.20
N PHE A 109 -2.69 20.32 5.36
CA PHE A 109 -3.33 21.63 5.59
C PHE A 109 -2.36 22.80 5.70
N LYS A 110 -1.09 22.55 6.04
CA LYS A 110 -0.04 23.58 6.11
C LYS A 110 0.63 23.85 4.77
N SER A 111 0.57 22.89 3.86
CA SER A 111 1.24 22.96 2.57
C SER A 111 0.52 23.91 1.62
N ASP A 112 1.26 24.71 0.87
CA ASP A 112 0.72 25.51 -0.23
C ASP A 112 0.68 24.65 -1.51
N ASN A 113 -0.53 24.43 -2.03
CA ASN A 113 -0.81 23.57 -3.20
C ASN A 113 -0.19 22.14 -3.12
N PRO A 114 -0.55 21.34 -2.10
CA PRO A 114 -0.04 19.98 -1.99
C PRO A 114 -0.59 19.09 -3.11
N VAL A 115 0.25 18.21 -3.66
CA VAL A 115 -0.16 17.16 -4.60
C VAL A 115 -0.20 15.82 -3.87
N PHE A 116 0.95 15.36 -3.37
CA PHE A 116 1.04 14.15 -2.57
C PHE A 116 1.71 14.42 -1.23
N ILE A 117 1.12 13.92 -0.16
CA ILE A 117 1.74 13.82 1.16
C ILE A 117 1.92 12.34 1.49
N ASN A 118 3.17 11.91 1.58
CA ASN A 118 3.51 10.53 1.88
C ASN A 118 3.70 10.39 3.39
N VAL A 119 3.24 9.28 3.96
CA VAL A 119 3.44 8.94 5.36
C VAL A 119 3.74 7.46 5.51
N CYS A 120 4.88 7.15 6.12
CA CYS A 120 5.28 5.79 6.45
C CYS A 120 5.91 5.80 7.85
N GLY A 121 5.19 5.24 8.83
CA GLY A 121 5.51 5.40 10.24
C GLY A 121 5.68 6.89 10.61
N LYS A 122 6.80 7.22 11.25
CA LYS A 122 7.06 8.59 11.72
C LYS A 122 7.40 9.57 10.61
N LYS A 123 7.75 9.09 9.42
CA LYS A 123 8.22 9.90 8.30
C LYS A 123 7.05 10.44 7.50
N VAL A 124 7.02 11.77 7.32
CA VAL A 124 6.06 12.49 6.46
C VAL A 124 6.85 13.33 5.47
N TRP A 125 6.51 13.27 4.18
CA TRP A 125 7.19 14.08 3.17
C TRP A 125 6.29 14.37 1.95
N PRO A 126 6.42 15.56 1.33
CA PRO A 126 5.70 15.88 0.11
C PRO A 126 6.33 15.22 -1.12
N SER A 127 5.52 14.99 -2.16
CA SER A 127 6.00 14.69 -3.51
C SER A 127 5.01 15.19 -4.58
N LYS A 128 5.45 15.14 -5.84
CA LYS A 128 4.69 15.65 -7.00
C LYS A 128 4.39 14.60 -8.05
N GLU A 129 5.28 13.62 -8.20
CA GLU A 129 5.15 12.59 -9.23
C GLU A 129 4.18 11.48 -8.81
N PRO A 130 3.29 11.02 -9.71
CA PRO A 130 2.44 9.87 -9.48
C PRO A 130 3.24 8.56 -9.53
N LEU A 131 2.82 7.56 -8.77
CA LEU A 131 3.40 6.21 -8.79
C LEU A 131 2.55 5.28 -9.67
N LEU A 132 2.95 5.08 -10.93
CA LEU A 132 2.17 4.32 -11.91
C LEU A 132 2.76 2.92 -12.15
N LEU A 133 1.91 1.89 -12.20
CA LEU A 133 2.35 0.50 -12.37
C LEU A 133 3.18 0.28 -13.64
N LYS A 134 2.87 0.97 -14.75
CA LYS A 134 3.62 0.88 -16.01
C LYS A 134 5.09 1.32 -15.89
N GLN A 135 5.48 2.02 -14.84
CA GLN A 135 6.87 2.44 -14.61
C GLN A 135 7.74 1.32 -14.00
N TYR A 136 7.12 0.22 -13.56
CA TYR A 136 7.77 -0.86 -12.81
C TYR A 136 7.49 -2.27 -13.39
N ILE A 137 6.86 -2.34 -14.57
CA ILE A 137 6.62 -3.58 -15.35
C ILE A 137 7.58 -3.62 -16.53
#